data_AF-A0A2D4KUE7-F1
#
_entry.id   AF-A0A2D4KUE7-F1
#
_cell.length_a   1.000
_cell.length_b   1.000
_cell.length_c   1.000
_cell.angle_alpha   90.00
_cell.angle_beta   90.00
_cell.angle_gamma   90.00
#
_symmetry.space_group_name_H-M   'P 1'
#
loop_
_entity.id
_entity.type
_entity.pdbx_description
1 polymer ?
#
loop_
_entity_poly.entity_id
_entity_poly.type
_entity_poly.pdbx_seq_one_letter_code
_entity_poly.pdbx_strand_id
1 'polypeptide(L)'
;MRGFGDRGRDRDRGGFGSPLPPKKFGNPGERLRKKKWDLNELPKFEKNFYVEHPEVARLSPYEVEELRRKKEITVRGSDGCPKPVFAFHQCNFPQYVMDVLMDQHFTEPTPIQCQGFPLALSGRDMVGIAQTGSGKTLA
;
A
#
# COMPACT_ATOMS: atom_id res chain seq x y z
N MET A 1 -45.07 -87.67 -14.60
CA MET A 1 -46.21 -86.91 -15.17
C MET A 1 -45.98 -85.42 -14.97
N ARG A 2 -46.32 -84.61 -15.98
CA ARG A 2 -46.20 -83.14 -16.00
C ARG A 2 -47.23 -82.48 -15.06
N GLY A 3 -46.87 -81.33 -14.50
CA GLY A 3 -47.79 -80.40 -13.86
C GLY A 3 -47.17 -79.00 -13.79
N PHE A 4 -47.65 -78.09 -14.65
CA PHE A 4 -47.30 -76.66 -14.69
C PHE A 4 -48.00 -75.90 -13.55
N GLY A 5 -47.35 -74.87 -13.00
CA GLY A 5 -47.93 -73.99 -11.99
C GLY A 5 -47.19 -72.65 -11.91
N ASP A 6 -47.81 -71.64 -12.49
CA ASP A 6 -47.49 -70.21 -12.56
C ASP A 6 -47.17 -69.55 -11.20
N ARG A 7 -46.17 -68.65 -11.15
CA ARG A 7 -46.22 -67.37 -10.40
C ARG A 7 -44.92 -66.55 -10.47
N GLY A 8 -45.07 -65.26 -10.72
CA GLY A 8 -44.21 -64.21 -10.14
C GLY A 8 -43.19 -63.57 -11.09
N ARG A 9 -43.66 -62.69 -11.99
CA ARG A 9 -42.83 -61.78 -12.78
C ARG A 9 -42.70 -60.46 -12.04
N ASP A 10 -41.80 -60.37 -11.07
CA ASP A 10 -41.50 -59.11 -10.38
C ASP A 10 -40.58 -58.24 -11.25
N ARG A 11 -41.16 -57.16 -11.79
CA ARG A 11 -40.44 -56.05 -12.41
C ARG A 11 -39.81 -55.23 -11.29
N ASP A 12 -38.53 -55.42 -11.03
CA ASP A 12 -37.77 -54.41 -10.28
C ASP A 12 -37.51 -53.19 -11.17
N ARG A 13 -38.23 -52.14 -10.79
CA ARG A 13 -38.30 -50.80 -11.36
C ARG A 13 -36.98 -50.08 -11.12
N GLY A 14 -36.32 -49.64 -12.20
CA GLY A 14 -35.10 -48.83 -12.15
C GLY A 14 -35.26 -47.63 -11.20
N GLY A 15 -34.47 -47.63 -10.14
CA GLY A 15 -34.34 -46.50 -9.21
C GLY A 15 -33.48 -45.40 -9.82
N PHE A 16 -34.13 -44.29 -10.15
CA PHE A 16 -33.46 -43.04 -10.51
C PHE A 16 -32.57 -42.57 -9.35
N GLY A 17 -31.27 -42.43 -9.62
CA GLY A 17 -30.31 -41.87 -8.68
C GLY A 17 -30.71 -40.45 -8.27
N SER A 18 -30.82 -40.22 -6.97
CA SER A 18 -31.06 -38.88 -6.40
C SER A 18 -29.86 -37.97 -6.73
N PRO A 19 -30.06 -36.73 -7.21
CA PRO A 19 -28.95 -35.80 -7.43
C PRO A 19 -28.23 -35.52 -6.10
N LEU A 20 -26.90 -35.64 -6.10
CA LEU A 20 -26.07 -35.23 -4.97
C LEU A 20 -26.35 -33.75 -4.64
N PRO A 21 -26.52 -33.38 -3.36
CA PRO A 21 -26.74 -31.99 -2.98
C PRO A 21 -25.55 -31.13 -3.43
N PRO A 22 -25.80 -29.90 -3.91
CA PRO A 22 -24.74 -29.02 -4.35
C PRO A 22 -23.78 -28.77 -3.18
N LYS A 23 -22.49 -29.04 -3.38
CA LYS A 23 -21.44 -28.69 -2.43
C LYS A 23 -21.52 -27.16 -2.23
N LYS A 24 -22.03 -26.73 -1.09
CA LYS A 24 -21.86 -25.35 -0.61
C LYS A 24 -20.35 -25.12 -0.47
N PHE A 25 -19.75 -24.52 -1.48
CA PHE A 25 -18.49 -23.82 -1.29
C PHE A 25 -18.80 -22.70 -0.30
N GLY A 26 -18.34 -22.83 0.95
CA GLY A 26 -18.46 -21.76 1.95
C GLY A 26 -17.89 -20.46 1.39
N ASN A 27 -18.43 -19.33 1.84
CA ASN A 27 -18.01 -18.04 1.31
C ASN A 27 -16.49 -17.88 1.50
N PRO A 28 -15.74 -17.46 0.46
CA PRO A 28 -14.32 -17.20 0.59
C PRO A 28 -14.09 -16.23 1.75
N GLY A 29 -13.35 -16.66 2.77
CA GLY A 29 -13.05 -15.86 3.95
C GLY A 29 -13.81 -16.22 5.23
N GLU A 30 -14.77 -17.15 5.19
CA GLU A 30 -15.56 -17.56 6.38
C GLU A 30 -14.72 -18.16 7.52
N ARG A 31 -13.51 -18.67 7.20
CA ARG A 31 -12.53 -19.19 8.16
C ARG A 31 -11.41 -18.20 8.53
N LEU A 32 -11.47 -16.95 8.04
CA LEU A 32 -10.47 -15.95 8.38
C LEU A 32 -10.69 -15.48 9.82
N ARG A 33 -9.68 -15.70 10.67
CA ARG A 33 -9.67 -15.12 12.02
C ARG A 33 -9.38 -13.63 11.90
N LYS A 34 -10.28 -12.78 12.42
CA LYS A 34 -9.99 -11.35 12.57
C LYS A 34 -8.75 -11.20 13.43
N LYS A 35 -7.69 -10.59 12.89
CA LYS A 35 -6.48 -10.29 13.64
C LYS A 35 -6.84 -9.29 14.73
N LYS A 36 -6.71 -9.70 15.99
CA LYS A 36 -6.78 -8.78 17.13
C LYS A 36 -5.43 -8.08 17.24
N TRP A 37 -5.45 -6.76 17.14
CA TRP A 37 -4.28 -5.91 17.38
C TRP A 37 -4.41 -5.40 18.81
N ASP A 38 -3.64 -5.96 19.73
CA ASP A 38 -3.53 -5.39 21.07
C ASP A 38 -2.54 -4.21 21.02
N LEU A 39 -3.07 -2.99 21.01
CA LEU A 39 -2.25 -1.79 20.90
C LEU A 39 -1.36 -1.56 22.13
N ASN A 40 -1.62 -2.23 23.25
CA ASN A 40 -0.84 -2.10 24.48
C ASN A 40 0.38 -3.05 24.52
N GLU A 41 0.33 -4.17 23.78
CA GLU A 41 1.43 -5.14 23.69
C GLU A 41 2.40 -4.82 22.54
N LEU A 42 2.04 -3.89 21.66
CA LEU A 42 2.91 -3.49 20.55
C LEU A 42 4.09 -2.64 21.08
N PRO A 43 5.32 -2.95 20.64
CA PRO A 43 6.47 -2.09 20.92
C PRO A 43 6.21 -0.67 20.43
N LYS A 44 6.51 0.32 21.27
CA LYS A 44 6.47 1.72 20.86
C LYS A 44 7.57 1.94 19.81
N PHE A 45 7.21 2.62 18.72
CA PHE A 45 8.16 3.01 17.69
C PHE A 45 8.00 4.50 17.39
N GLU A 46 9.12 5.18 17.27
CA GLU A 46 9.15 6.56 16.81
C GLU A 46 8.84 6.57 15.30
N LYS A 47 7.95 7.47 14.89
CA LYS A 47 7.54 7.58 13.47
C LYS A 47 8.12 8.81 12.79
N ASN A 48 8.33 9.88 13.56
CA ASN A 48 8.76 11.16 13.04
C ASN A 48 10.24 11.34 13.31
N PHE A 49 11.03 11.15 12.26
CA PHE A 49 12.47 11.38 12.28
C PHE A 49 12.85 12.65 11.50
N TYR A 50 11.86 13.37 10.99
CA TYR A 50 12.08 14.53 10.15
C TYR A 50 12.55 15.73 10.97
N VAL A 51 13.73 16.23 10.62
CA VAL A 51 14.28 17.49 11.10
C VAL A 51 14.36 18.42 9.90
N GLU A 52 13.60 19.52 9.94
CA GLU A 52 13.58 20.48 8.84
C GLU A 52 14.93 21.20 8.72
N HIS A 53 15.52 21.18 7.52
CA HIS A 53 16.79 21.85 7.27
C HIS A 53 16.63 23.38 7.36
N PRO A 54 17.63 24.14 7.88
CA PRO A 54 17.52 25.59 8.04
C PRO A 54 17.20 26.38 6.76
N GLU A 55 17.59 25.87 5.58
CA GLU A 55 17.20 26.46 4.30
C GLU A 55 15.71 26.33 4.00
N VAL A 56 15.14 25.16 4.28
CA VAL A 56 13.72 24.87 4.08
C VAL A 56 12.89 25.60 5.14
N ALA A 57 13.36 25.63 6.39
CA ALA A 57 12.73 26.36 7.48
C ALA A 57 12.61 27.87 7.19
N ARG A 58 13.61 28.47 6.53
CA ARG A 58 13.64 29.89 6.14
C ARG A 58 12.68 30.25 5.01
N LEU A 59 12.19 29.29 4.23
CA LEU A 59 11.26 29.58 3.13
C LEU A 59 9.96 30.18 3.66
N SER A 60 9.57 31.31 3.09
CA SER A 60 8.27 31.92 3.30
C SER A 60 7.15 31.07 2.68
N PRO A 61 5.89 31.24 3.11
CA PRO A 61 4.76 30.54 2.50
C PRO A 61 4.64 30.80 0.98
N TYR A 62 4.98 32.01 0.55
CA TYR A 62 4.99 32.38 -0.87
C TYR A 62 6.06 31.59 -1.65
N GLU A 63 7.30 31.53 -1.15
CA GLU A 63 8.37 30.77 -1.81
C GLU A 63 8.08 29.27 -1.85
N VAL A 64 7.44 28.73 -0.81
CA VAL A 64 6.97 27.32 -0.81
C VAL A 64 5.97 27.07 -1.92
N GLU A 65 5.00 27.96 -2.10
CA GLU A 65 3.99 27.82 -3.15
C GLU A 65 4.60 28.00 -4.54
N GLU A 66 5.52 28.95 -4.70
CA GLU A 66 6.29 29.12 -5.93
C GLU A 66 7.12 27.87 -6.27
N LEU A 67 7.73 27.22 -5.27
CA LEU A 67 8.49 25.99 -5.48
C LEU A 67 7.58 24.83 -5.89
N ARG A 68 6.41 24.70 -5.25
CA ARG A 68 5.38 23.72 -5.63
C ARG A 68 4.90 23.96 -7.04
N ARG A 69 4.60 25.21 -7.40
CA ARG A 69 4.19 25.62 -8.75
C ARG A 69 5.26 25.28 -9.78
N LYS A 70 6.53 25.64 -9.53
CA LYS A 70 7.65 25.38 -10.44
C LYS A 70 7.88 23.88 -10.69
N LYS A 71 7.64 23.04 -9.69
CA LYS A 71 7.77 21.58 -9.78
C LYS A 71 6.44 20.86 -10.07
N GLU A 72 5.37 21.58 -10.39
CA GLU A 72 4.04 21.01 -10.68
C GLU A 72 3.47 20.13 -9.53
N ILE A 73 3.80 20.47 -8.28
CA ILE A 73 3.39 19.74 -7.09
C ILE A 73 2.05 20.30 -6.60
N THR A 74 1.06 19.42 -6.43
CA THR A 74 -0.20 19.76 -5.78
C THR A 74 -0.35 18.94 -4.49
N VAL A 75 -0.63 19.62 -3.38
CA VAL A 75 -0.89 18.98 -2.08
C VAL A 75 -2.40 19.04 -1.79
N ARG A 76 -3.00 17.91 -1.42
CA ARG A 76 -4.39 17.81 -0.96
C ARG A 76 -4.44 17.08 0.37
N GLY A 77 -5.10 17.65 1.37
CA GLY A 77 -5.22 17.07 2.70
C GLY A 77 -5.19 18.12 3.81
N SER A 78 -5.52 17.71 5.03
CA SER A 78 -5.52 18.57 6.22
C SER A 78 -4.11 18.97 6.66
N ASP A 79 -4.05 20.02 7.49
CA ASP A 79 -2.85 20.76 7.87
C ASP A 79 -1.65 19.90 8.31
N GLY A 80 -0.45 20.36 7.92
CA GLY A 80 0.82 19.81 8.35
C GLY A 80 1.59 19.00 7.29
N CYS A 81 1.25 19.13 6.01
CA CYS A 81 2.19 18.74 4.97
C CYS A 81 3.47 19.58 5.11
N PRO A 82 4.64 18.95 5.32
CA PRO A 82 5.88 19.70 5.48
C PRO A 82 6.26 20.42 4.18
N LYS A 83 7.13 21.42 4.30
CA LYS A 83 7.63 22.15 3.13
C LYS A 83 8.40 21.19 2.22
N PRO A 84 8.27 21.34 0.89
CA PRO A 84 9.06 20.56 -0.06
C PRO A 84 10.55 20.88 0.09
N VAL A 85 11.38 19.85 0.08
CA VAL A 85 12.83 20.00 -0.06
C VAL A 85 13.19 20.22 -1.52
N PHE A 86 14.34 20.83 -1.78
CA PHE A 86 14.83 21.11 -3.13
C PHE A 86 16.25 20.57 -3.40
N ALA A 87 16.93 20.04 -2.38
CA ALA A 87 18.21 19.38 -2.50
C ALA A 87 18.33 18.18 -1.55
N PHE A 88 19.06 17.14 -1.94
CA PHE A 88 19.16 15.88 -1.17
C PHE A 88 19.74 16.05 0.24
N HIS A 89 20.69 16.99 0.42
CA HIS A 89 21.31 17.24 1.73
C HIS A 89 20.31 17.77 2.77
N GLN A 90 19.16 18.31 2.32
CA GLN A 90 18.12 18.84 3.20
C GLN A 90 17.26 17.73 3.85
N CYS A 91 17.31 16.51 3.32
CA CYS A 91 16.59 15.36 3.87
C CYS A 91 17.28 14.74 5.09
N ASN A 92 18.48 15.19 5.45
CA ASN A 92 19.28 14.64 6.54
C ASN A 92 19.51 13.12 6.40
N PHE A 93 19.72 12.66 5.17
CA PHE A 93 20.03 11.25 4.92
C PHE A 93 21.41 10.87 5.47
N PRO A 94 21.60 9.62 5.91
CA PRO A 94 22.92 9.12 6.28
C PRO A 94 23.93 9.27 5.14
N GLN A 95 25.20 9.49 5.47
CA GLN A 95 26.26 9.74 4.49
C GLN A 95 26.32 8.67 3.39
N TYR A 96 26.19 7.39 3.75
CA TYR A 96 26.21 6.29 2.78
C TYR A 96 25.07 6.37 1.74
N VAL A 97 23.92 6.95 2.09
CA VAL A 97 22.82 7.19 1.13
C VAL A 97 23.20 8.31 0.18
N MET A 98 23.79 9.38 0.71
CA MET A 98 24.25 10.51 -0.10
C MET A 98 25.35 10.08 -1.08
N ASP A 99 26.27 9.23 -0.66
CA ASP A 99 27.33 8.68 -1.52
C ASP A 99 26.74 7.89 -2.69
N VAL A 100 25.74 7.03 -2.43
CA VAL A 100 25.04 6.28 -3.50
C VAL A 100 24.28 7.22 -4.44
N LEU A 101 23.65 8.27 -3.94
CA LEU A 101 22.97 9.26 -4.80
C LEU A 101 23.97 9.97 -5.73
N MET A 102 25.16 10.31 -5.21
CA MET A 102 26.24 10.90 -6.00
C MET A 102 26.81 9.92 -7.04
N ASP A 103 27.03 8.66 -6.66
CA ASP A 103 27.50 7.61 -7.56
C ASP A 103 26.51 7.33 -8.71
N GLN A 104 25.21 7.44 -8.45
CA GLN A 104 24.15 7.37 -9.45
C GLN A 104 23.96 8.67 -10.25
N HIS A 105 24.78 9.70 -9.98
CA HIS A 105 24.77 11.00 -10.65
C HIS A 105 23.42 11.74 -10.49
N PHE A 106 22.72 11.52 -9.37
CA PHE A 106 21.52 12.28 -9.05
C PHE A 106 21.90 13.65 -8.49
N THR A 107 21.65 14.69 -9.26
CA THR A 107 21.98 16.07 -8.88
C THR A 107 20.89 16.74 -8.04
N GLU A 108 19.62 16.51 -8.38
CA GLU A 108 18.48 17.11 -7.70
C GLU A 108 17.34 16.09 -7.50
N PRO A 109 16.57 16.21 -6.40
CA PRO A 109 15.39 15.38 -6.19
C PRO A 109 14.30 15.71 -7.22
N THR A 110 13.63 14.67 -7.71
CA THR A 110 12.48 14.80 -8.61
C THR A 110 11.30 15.47 -7.89
N PRO A 111 10.29 16.00 -8.60
CA PRO A 111 9.14 16.66 -7.96
C PRO A 111 8.44 15.82 -6.90
N ILE A 112 8.27 14.51 -7.15
CA ILE A 112 7.62 13.62 -6.18
C ILE A 112 8.51 13.37 -4.96
N GLN A 113 9.83 13.31 -5.14
CA GLN A 113 10.80 13.17 -4.06
C GLN A 113 10.88 14.44 -3.20
N CYS A 114 10.83 15.63 -3.84
CA CYS A 114 10.87 16.93 -3.16
C CYS A 114 9.79 17.04 -2.07
N GLN A 115 8.57 16.59 -2.35
CA GLN A 115 7.48 16.62 -1.39
C GLN A 115 7.34 15.30 -0.60
N GLY A 116 7.73 14.17 -1.21
CA GLY A 116 7.62 12.83 -0.64
C GLY A 116 8.57 12.58 0.51
N PHE A 117 9.85 12.92 0.36
CA PHE A 117 10.85 12.72 1.41
C PHE A 117 10.48 13.34 2.75
N PRO A 118 10.21 14.66 2.86
CA PRO A 118 9.89 15.25 4.15
C PRO A 118 8.58 14.70 4.71
N LEU A 119 7.62 14.31 3.86
CA LEU A 119 6.34 13.76 4.29
C LEU A 119 6.49 12.32 4.84
N ALA A 120 7.27 11.48 4.16
CA ALA A 120 7.59 10.12 4.58
C ALA A 120 8.44 10.12 5.88
N LEU A 121 9.47 10.97 5.96
CA LEU A 121 10.31 11.12 7.15
C LEU A 121 9.52 11.63 8.37
N SER A 122 8.42 12.37 8.14
CA SER A 122 7.53 12.82 9.20
C SER A 122 6.65 11.70 9.78
N GLY A 123 6.69 10.50 9.21
CA GLY A 123 5.95 9.33 9.67
C GLY A 123 4.46 9.37 9.36
N ARG A 124 4.05 10.20 8.38
CA ARG A 124 2.66 10.38 7.97
C ARG A 124 2.30 9.46 6.81
N ASP A 125 1.07 8.99 6.83
CA ASP A 125 0.50 8.26 5.70
C ASP A 125 0.26 9.24 4.54
N MET A 126 0.61 8.84 3.32
CA MET A 126 0.47 9.68 2.13
C MET A 126 0.12 8.88 0.89
N VAL A 127 -0.48 9.55 -0.09
CA VAL A 127 -0.71 9.01 -1.45
C VAL A 127 0.04 9.91 -2.43
N GLY A 128 1.09 9.38 -3.05
CA GLY A 128 1.88 10.09 -4.06
C GLY A 128 1.45 9.72 -5.48
N ILE A 129 1.04 10.71 -6.26
CA ILE A 129 0.65 10.54 -7.67
C ILE A 129 1.66 11.28 -8.55
N ALA A 130 2.38 10.54 -9.39
CA ALA A 130 3.33 11.09 -10.35
C ALA A 130 3.48 10.16 -11.58
N GLN A 131 3.92 10.69 -12.72
CA GLN A 131 4.08 9.94 -13.98
C GLN A 131 5.04 8.75 -13.84
N THR A 132 4.96 7.76 -14.74
CA THR A 132 5.95 6.66 -14.80
C THR A 132 7.35 7.22 -15.07
N GLY A 133 8.39 6.63 -14.45
CA GLY A 133 9.77 7.14 -14.57
C GLY A 133 10.11 8.38 -13.71
N SER A 134 9.17 8.95 -12.95
CA SER A 134 9.40 10.15 -12.10
C SER A 134 10.21 9.91 -10.81
N GLY A 135 10.81 8.72 -10.62
CA GLY A 135 11.62 8.43 -9.44
C GLY A 135 10.85 8.06 -8.17
N LYS A 136 9.56 7.67 -8.28
CA LYS A 136 8.71 7.24 -7.14
C LYS A 136 9.32 6.11 -6.29
N THR A 137 10.15 5.24 -6.88
CA THR A 137 10.75 4.10 -6.16
C THR A 137 11.72 4.52 -5.08
N LEU A 138 12.42 5.64 -5.29
CA LEU A 138 13.34 6.20 -4.31
C LEU A 138 12.65 7.14 -3.32
N ALA A 139 11.42 7.58 -3.60
CA ALA A 139 10.69 8.59 -2.83
C ALA A 139 10.05 8.03 -1.55
#